data_AF-A0A315X1K0-F1
#
_entry.id   AF-A0A315X1K0-F1
#
_cell.length_a   1.000
_cell.length_b   1.000
_cell.length_c   1.000
_cell.angle_alpha   90.00
_cell.angle_beta   90.00
_cell.angle_gamma   90.00
#
_symmetry.space_group_name_H-M   'P 1'
#
loop_
_entity.id
_entity.type
_entity.pdbx_description
1 polymer ?
#
loop_
_entity_poly.entity_id
_entity_poly.type
_entity_poly.pdbx_seq_one_letter_code
_entity_poly.pdbx_strand_id
1 'polypeptide(L)'
;MKYQKIENKGKWRVIWESNIFTLLLILVLFFSLFKMVREIKVRADINKEIADLQAQRQKLEGQKDEVEKLLSYLQTDSYIEKEARLKLNLSLPGEKQINLYTDEQNKYVVSEPEQNNLLKWYDYFFK
;
A
#
# COMPACT_ATOMS: atom_id res chain seq x y z
N MET A 1 90.74 -17.17 -2.10
CA MET A 1 89.34 -16.77 -1.80
C MET A 1 88.41 -17.88 -2.28
N LYS A 2 87.79 -18.66 -1.37
CA LYS A 2 86.76 -19.65 -1.72
C LYS A 2 85.40 -19.12 -1.27
N TYR A 3 84.53 -18.84 -2.23
CA TYR A 3 83.15 -18.43 -1.97
C TYR A 3 82.30 -19.66 -1.63
N GLN A 4 81.69 -19.67 -0.44
CA GLN A 4 80.66 -20.64 -0.11
C GLN A 4 79.33 -20.23 -0.76
N LYS A 5 78.83 -21.07 -1.65
CA LYS A 5 77.53 -20.94 -2.30
C LYS A 5 76.48 -21.55 -1.37
N ILE A 6 75.68 -20.71 -0.73
CA ILE A 6 74.60 -21.17 0.14
C ILE A 6 73.43 -21.63 -0.75
N GLU A 7 73.34 -22.93 -0.97
CA GLU A 7 72.29 -23.53 -1.80
C GLU A 7 71.00 -23.71 -0.98
N ASN A 8 70.20 -22.65 -0.94
CA ASN A 8 68.94 -22.57 -0.15
C ASN A 8 67.72 -23.15 -0.89
N LYS A 9 67.92 -24.02 -1.89
CA LYS A 9 66.83 -24.55 -2.74
C LYS A 9 66.06 -25.72 -2.10
N GLY A 10 66.61 -26.35 -1.06
CA GLY A 10 65.99 -27.50 -0.39
C GLY A 10 64.94 -27.14 0.68
N LYS A 11 65.02 -25.96 1.28
CA LYS A 11 64.17 -25.60 2.44
C LYS A 11 62.68 -25.44 2.07
N TRP A 12 62.39 -24.96 0.86
CA TRP A 12 61.01 -24.74 0.39
C TRP A 12 60.27 -26.04 0.08
N ARG A 13 60.97 -27.08 -0.40
CA ARG A 13 60.37 -28.40 -0.66
C ARG A 13 59.98 -29.11 0.64
N VAL A 14 60.83 -29.04 1.66
CA VAL A 14 60.56 -29.68 2.97
C VAL A 14 59.37 -29.04 3.69
N ILE A 15 59.16 -27.73 3.52
CA ILE A 15 57.99 -27.05 4.08
C ILE A 15 56.71 -27.50 3.37
N TRP A 16 56.75 -27.68 2.05
CA TRP A 16 55.60 -28.11 1.24
C TRP A 16 55.25 -29.59 1.41
N GLU A 17 56.23 -30.46 1.66
CA GLU A 17 56.03 -31.89 1.90
C GLU A 17 55.71 -32.22 3.37
N SER A 18 55.67 -31.22 4.25
CA SER A 18 55.37 -31.43 5.67
C SER A 18 53.88 -31.64 5.91
N ASN A 19 53.54 -32.67 6.70
CA ASN A 19 52.17 -32.92 7.17
C ASN A 19 51.56 -31.70 7.89
N ILE A 20 52.40 -30.86 8.53
CA ILE A 20 51.97 -29.61 9.18
C ILE A 20 51.43 -28.60 8.16
N PHE A 21 52.09 -28.46 7.01
CA PHE A 21 51.67 -27.52 5.97
C PHE A 21 50.34 -27.95 5.35
N THR A 22 50.17 -29.25 5.12
CA THR A 22 48.91 -29.83 4.64
C THR A 22 47.77 -29.62 5.65
N LEU A 23 48.02 -29.83 6.95
CA LEU A 23 47.04 -29.55 8.01
C LEU A 23 46.64 -28.07 8.07
N LEU A 24 47.62 -27.16 7.95
CA LEU A 24 47.36 -25.72 7.94
C LEU A 24 46.52 -25.32 6.72
N LEU A 25 46.82 -25.88 5.55
CA LEU A 25 46.06 -25.63 4.32
C LEU A 25 44.62 -26.13 4.42
N ILE A 26 44.41 -27.32 5.00
CA ILE A 26 43.06 -27.85 5.27
C ILE A 26 42.30 -26.93 6.23
N LEU A 27 42.96 -26.42 7.28
CA LEU A 27 42.34 -25.52 8.25
C LEU A 27 41.92 -24.19 7.60
N VAL A 28 42.79 -23.61 6.77
CA VAL A 28 42.47 -22.38 6.01
C VAL A 28 41.32 -22.63 5.04
N LEU A 29 41.33 -23.76 4.33
CA LEU A 29 40.27 -24.13 3.40
C LEU A 29 38.94 -24.33 4.12
N PHE A 30 38.95 -25.02 5.26
CA PHE A 30 37.75 -25.20 6.09
C PHE A 30 37.18 -23.87 6.58
N PHE A 31 38.04 -22.96 7.05
CA PHE A 31 37.61 -21.64 7.49
C PHE A 31 37.04 -20.80 6.33
N SER A 32 37.66 -20.87 5.15
CA SER A 32 37.18 -20.21 3.94
C SER A 32 35.80 -20.71 3.53
N LEU A 33 35.60 -22.04 3.49
CA LEU A 33 34.31 -22.65 3.19
C LEU A 33 33.24 -22.26 4.21
N PHE A 34 33.59 -22.25 5.50
CA PHE A 34 32.67 -21.86 6.56
C PHE A 34 32.19 -20.40 6.40
N LYS A 35 33.10 -19.48 6.07
CA LYS A 35 32.77 -18.08 5.79
C LYS A 35 31.87 -17.94 4.56
N MET A 36 32.19 -18.67 3.49
CA MET A 36 31.41 -18.65 2.25
C MET A 36 29.97 -19.13 2.47
N VAL A 37 29.77 -20.23 3.20
CA VAL A 37 28.42 -20.75 3.51
C VAL A 37 27.60 -19.71 4.28
N ARG A 38 28.21 -19.04 5.26
CA ARG A 38 27.52 -17.99 6.02
C ARG A 38 27.13 -16.81 5.12
N GLU A 39 28.04 -16.39 4.25
CA GLU A 39 27.80 -15.27 3.34
C GLU A 39 26.69 -15.56 2.33
N ILE A 40 26.65 -16.77 1.78
CA ILE A 40 25.58 -17.19 0.85
C ILE A 40 24.21 -17.11 1.54
N LYS A 41 24.10 -17.57 2.80
CA LYS A 41 22.85 -17.48 3.55
C LYS A 41 22.41 -16.03 3.76
N VAL A 42 23.32 -15.17 4.22
CA VAL A 42 23.03 -13.74 4.44
C VAL A 42 22.59 -13.07 3.14
N ARG A 43 23.27 -13.35 2.02
CA ARG A 43 22.88 -12.81 0.70
C ARG A 43 21.51 -13.30 0.26
N ALA A 44 21.18 -14.57 0.51
CA ALA A 44 19.87 -15.12 0.18
C ALA A 44 18.74 -14.45 0.99
N ASP A 45 18.97 -14.25 2.30
CA ASP A 45 18.02 -13.60 3.20
C ASP A 45 17.78 -12.14 2.80
N ILE A 46 18.84 -11.38 2.50
CA ILE A 46 18.75 -10.00 2.02
C ILE A 46 17.97 -9.94 0.70
N ASN A 47 18.27 -10.82 -0.27
CA ASN A 47 17.56 -10.83 -1.55
C ASN A 47 16.08 -11.17 -1.37
N LYS A 48 15.75 -12.07 -0.44
CA LYS A 48 14.36 -12.39 -0.11
C LYS A 48 13.65 -11.18 0.49
N GLU A 49 14.29 -10.46 1.41
CA GLU A 49 13.74 -9.25 2.01
C GLU A 49 13.53 -8.14 0.97
N ILE A 50 14.48 -7.96 0.04
CA ILE A 50 14.32 -7.02 -1.08
C ILE A 50 13.12 -7.40 -1.95
N ALA A 51 12.99 -8.67 -2.31
CA ALA A 51 11.87 -9.15 -3.12
C ALA A 51 10.52 -8.95 -2.41
N ASP A 52 10.46 -9.22 -1.11
CA ASP A 52 9.25 -9.01 -0.31
C ASP A 52 8.89 -7.52 -0.22
N LEU A 53 9.86 -6.65 0.07
CA LEU A 53 9.65 -5.20 0.08
C LEU A 53 9.19 -4.66 -1.28
N GLN A 54 9.74 -5.18 -2.38
CA GLN A 54 9.30 -4.82 -3.73
C GLN A 54 7.85 -5.26 -4.00
N ALA A 55 7.48 -6.48 -3.61
CA ALA A 55 6.11 -6.98 -3.73
C ALA A 55 5.13 -6.14 -2.88
N GLN A 56 5.52 -5.78 -1.66
CA GLN A 56 4.73 -4.91 -0.80
C GLN A 56 4.53 -3.52 -1.44
N ARG A 57 5.57 -2.93 -2.03
CA ARG A 57 5.44 -1.65 -2.75
C ARG A 57 4.48 -1.74 -3.92
N GLN A 58 4.61 -2.77 -4.77
CA GLN A 58 3.71 -2.97 -5.91
C GLN A 58 2.25 -3.15 -5.48
N LYS A 59 2.02 -3.89 -4.39
CA LYS A 59 0.68 -4.04 -3.80
C LYS A 59 0.13 -2.69 -3.33
N LEU A 60 0.96 -1.88 -2.67
CA LEU A 60 0.56 -0.57 -2.16
C LEU A 60 0.26 0.43 -3.29
N GLU A 61 1.07 0.42 -4.35
CA GLU A 61 0.84 1.20 -5.56
C GLU A 61 -0.48 0.79 -6.24
N GLY A 62 -0.73 -0.51 -6.40
CA GLY A 62 -1.99 -0.99 -6.95
C GLY A 62 -3.22 -0.59 -6.12
N GLN A 63 -3.11 -0.64 -4.79
CA GLN A 63 -4.17 -0.17 -3.89
C GLN A 63 -4.39 1.34 -4.01
N LYS A 64 -3.31 2.12 -4.12
CA LYS A 64 -3.40 3.56 -4.36
C LYS A 64 -4.15 3.85 -5.65
N ASP A 65 -3.79 3.18 -6.75
CA ASP A 65 -4.44 3.37 -8.05
C ASP A 65 -5.94 3.01 -8.02
N GLU A 66 -6.30 1.95 -7.29
CA GLU A 66 -7.71 1.56 -7.09
C GLU A 66 -8.49 2.63 -6.32
N VAL A 67 -7.91 3.16 -5.24
CA VAL A 67 -8.52 4.23 -4.45
C VAL A 67 -8.64 5.52 -5.27
N GLU A 68 -7.62 5.89 -6.05
CA GLU A 68 -7.68 7.06 -6.93
C GLU A 68 -8.76 6.91 -8.01
N LYS A 69 -8.91 5.72 -8.61
CA LYS A 69 -10.00 5.44 -9.55
C LYS A 69 -11.36 5.58 -8.89
N LEU A 70 -11.55 5.02 -7.70
CA LEU A 70 -12.80 5.15 -6.97
C LEU A 70 -13.10 6.62 -6.64
N LEU A 71 -12.11 7.36 -6.16
CA LEU A 71 -12.24 8.78 -5.87
C LEU A 71 -12.64 9.57 -7.12
N SER A 72 -12.00 9.30 -8.25
CA SER A 72 -12.33 9.95 -9.52
C SER A 72 -13.78 9.68 -9.95
N TYR A 73 -14.27 8.45 -9.77
CA TYR A 73 -15.65 8.07 -10.05
C TYR A 73 -16.64 8.82 -9.14
N LEU A 74 -16.36 8.87 -7.83
CA LEU A 74 -17.20 9.56 -6.85
C LEU A 74 -17.26 11.08 -7.08
N GLN A 75 -16.22 11.65 -7.69
CA GLN A 75 -16.18 13.06 -8.06
C GLN A 75 -16.89 13.39 -9.38
N THR A 76 -17.32 12.37 -10.14
CA THR A 76 -18.03 12.63 -11.41
C THR A 76 -19.42 13.21 -11.16
N ASP A 77 -19.83 14.13 -12.04
CA ASP A 77 -21.16 14.73 -12.03
C ASP A 77 -22.27 13.66 -12.10
N SER A 78 -22.03 12.57 -12.84
CA SER A 78 -22.96 11.45 -12.94
C SER A 78 -23.22 10.76 -11.59
N TYR A 79 -22.17 10.58 -10.77
CA TYR A 79 -22.33 10.01 -9.43
C TYR A 79 -23.04 10.99 -8.49
N ILE A 80 -22.65 12.27 -8.52
CA ILE A 80 -23.28 13.32 -7.72
C ILE A 80 -24.78 13.44 -8.06
N GLU A 81 -25.12 13.43 -9.35
CA GLU A 81 -26.49 13.50 -9.82
C GLU A 81 -27.30 12.27 -9.41
N LYS A 82 -26.72 11.07 -9.53
CA LYS A 82 -27.35 9.82 -9.07
C LYS A 82 -27.67 9.89 -7.57
N GLU A 83 -26.71 10.32 -6.75
CA GLU A 83 -26.92 10.47 -5.32
C GLU A 83 -27.94 11.57 -4.99
N ALA A 84 -27.96 12.68 -5.72
CA ALA A 84 -28.95 13.76 -5.58
C ALA A 84 -30.37 13.28 -5.91
N ARG A 85 -30.54 12.52 -6.99
CA ARG A 85 -31.81 11.88 -7.36
C ARG A 85 -32.26 10.89 -6.28
N LEU A 86 -31.36 10.05 -5.78
CA LEU A 86 -31.69 9.02 -4.78
C LEU A 86 -31.99 9.57 -3.39
N LYS A 87 -31.19 10.52 -2.90
CA LYS A 87 -31.28 11.01 -1.52
C LYS A 87 -32.20 12.20 -1.36
N LEU A 88 -32.27 13.05 -2.38
CA LEU A 88 -32.98 14.33 -2.31
C LEU A 88 -34.20 14.36 -3.24
N ASN A 89 -34.48 13.28 -3.98
CA ASN A 89 -35.49 13.23 -5.04
C ASN A 89 -35.38 14.42 -6.02
N LEU A 90 -34.16 14.95 -6.20
CA LEU A 90 -33.91 16.11 -7.04
C LEU A 90 -34.02 15.71 -8.51
N SER A 91 -34.73 16.54 -9.28
CA SER A 91 -34.87 16.42 -10.73
C SER A 91 -34.21 17.63 -11.39
N LEU A 92 -33.62 17.46 -12.58
CA LEU A 92 -33.01 18.57 -13.31
C LEU A 92 -34.07 19.62 -13.73
N PRO A 93 -33.68 20.89 -13.93
CA PRO A 93 -34.59 21.90 -14.45
C PRO A 93 -35.06 21.51 -15.86
N GLY A 94 -36.32 21.06 -15.96
CA GLY A 94 -36.94 20.53 -17.19
C GLY A 94 -37.42 19.08 -17.10
N GLU A 95 -37.03 18.32 -16.08
CA GLU A 95 -37.58 16.98 -15.80
C GLU A 95 -38.88 17.06 -14.99
N LYS A 96 -39.88 16.23 -15.33
CA LYS A 96 -41.17 16.17 -14.65
C LYS A 96 -41.14 15.10 -13.56
N GLN A 97 -40.99 15.50 -12.30
CA GLN A 97 -41.07 14.60 -11.15
C GLN A 97 -42.51 14.11 -10.97
N ILE A 98 -42.74 12.81 -11.15
CA ILE A 98 -44.05 12.19 -10.90
C ILE A 98 -44.00 11.55 -9.52
N ASN A 99 -44.56 12.25 -8.53
CA ASN A 99 -44.77 11.67 -7.21
C ASN A 99 -45.95 10.70 -7.27
N LEU A 100 -45.65 9.40 -7.29
CA LEU A 100 -46.64 8.33 -7.20
C LEU A 100 -47.07 8.12 -5.74
N TYR A 101 -47.56 9.18 -5.08
CA TYR A 101 -48.39 9.00 -3.90
C TYR A 101 -49.82 8.82 -4.41
N THR A 102 -50.40 7.64 -4.19
CA THR A 102 -51.84 7.43 -4.35
C THR A 102 -52.54 8.29 -3.30
N ASP A 103 -52.93 9.50 -3.70
CA ASP A 103 -53.84 10.33 -2.92
C ASP A 103 -55.22 9.69 -2.91
N GLU A 104 -55.56 9.01 -1.81
CA GLU A 104 -56.94 9.00 -1.35
C GLU A 104 -57.23 10.09 -0.33
N GLN A 105 -56.23 10.87 0.12
CA GLN A 105 -56.45 11.93 1.10
C GLN A 105 -55.51 13.11 0.87
N ASN A 106 -55.97 14.14 0.15
CA ASN A 106 -56.05 15.51 0.66
C ASN A 106 -56.40 16.53 -0.43
N LYS A 107 -57.68 16.87 -0.54
CA LYS A 107 -58.11 18.19 -1.03
C LYS A 107 -57.87 19.21 0.10
N TYR A 108 -56.69 19.81 0.15
CA TYR A 108 -56.54 21.10 0.82
C TYR A 108 -56.48 22.21 -0.22
N VAL A 109 -57.63 22.81 -0.47
CA VAL A 109 -57.70 24.17 -1.00
C VAL A 109 -57.22 25.08 0.11
N VAL A 110 -56.01 25.63 -0.02
CA VAL A 110 -55.48 26.64 0.88
C VAL A 110 -56.20 27.95 0.57
N SER A 111 -57.32 28.21 1.26
CA SER A 111 -57.81 29.56 1.48
C SER A 111 -57.20 30.06 2.78
N GLU A 112 -56.19 30.92 2.71
CA GLU A 112 -55.65 31.58 3.89
C GLU A 112 -56.68 32.58 4.45
N PRO A 113 -57.07 32.48 5.73
CA PRO A 113 -57.64 33.63 6.41
C PRO A 113 -56.53 34.67 6.63
N GLU A 114 -56.84 35.96 6.44
CA GLU A 114 -55.98 37.13 6.69
C GLU A 114 -55.64 37.30 8.19
N GLN A 115 -55.00 36.31 8.81
CA GLN A 115 -54.43 36.44 10.13
C GLN A 115 -52.97 36.83 10.05
N ASN A 116 -52.65 37.94 10.73
CA ASN A 116 -51.31 38.47 10.87
C ASN A 116 -50.35 37.40 11.39
N ASN A 117 -49.26 37.19 10.68
CA ASN A 117 -48.29 36.12 10.94
C ASN A 117 -47.72 36.13 12.36
N LEU A 118 -47.72 37.29 13.05
CA LEU A 118 -47.23 37.42 14.42
C LEU A 118 -48.02 36.57 15.43
N LEU A 119 -49.34 36.46 15.27
CA LEU A 119 -50.20 35.66 16.17
C LEU A 119 -49.90 34.17 16.05
N LYS A 120 -49.62 33.69 14.83
CA LYS A 120 -49.27 32.28 14.56
C LYS A 120 -48.00 31.87 15.29
N TRP A 121 -47.01 32.75 15.34
CA TRP A 121 -45.73 32.48 16.00
C TRP A 121 -45.90 32.44 17.51
N TYR A 122 -46.67 33.36 18.10
CA TYR A 122 -46.94 33.33 19.53
C TYR A 122 -47.62 32.02 19.97
N ASP A 123 -48.67 31.61 19.26
CA ASP A 123 -49.37 30.36 19.57
C ASP A 123 -48.45 29.14 19.47
N TYR A 124 -47.59 29.08 18.45
CA TYR A 124 -46.64 27.95 18.30
C TYR A 124 -45.61 27.86 19.43
N PHE A 125 -45.11 29.00 19.91
CA PHE A 125 -44.04 29.02 20.89
C PHE A 125 -44.52 28.99 22.35
N PHE A 126 -45.76 29.41 22.62
CA PHE A 126 -46.20 29.67 23.99
C PHE A 126 -47.52 28.99 24.40
N LYS A 127 -48.13 28.20 23.51
CA LYS A 127 -49.35 27.44 23.81
C LYS A 127 -49.14 25.95 23.56
#